data_AF-A0A1B9KA81-F1
#
_entry.id   AF-A0A1B9KA81-F1
#
_cell.length_a   1.000
_cell.length_b   1.000
_cell.length_c   1.000
_cell.angle_alpha   90.00
_cell.angle_beta   90.00
_cell.angle_gamma   90.00
#
_symmetry.space_group_name_H-M   'P 1'
#
loop_
_entity.id
_entity.type
_entity.pdbx_description
1 polymer ?
#
loop_
_entity_poly.entity_id
_entity_poly.type
_entity_poly.pdbx_seq_one_letter_code
_entity_poly.pdbx_strand_id
1 'polypeptide(L)' 'MATNQPKQYASLDEIRLMLGVSENTLRYNETFPKGIKIGRRVVYKLTEVNQWLESNRMAQ' A
#
# COMPACT_ATOMS: atom_id res chain seq x y z
N MET A 1 -7.61 2.21 26.74
CA MET A 1 -7.71 1.32 25.57
C MET A 1 -7.33 2.15 24.36
N ALA A 2 -6.12 2.00 23.82
CA ALA A 2 -5.70 2.74 22.65
C ALA A 2 -6.55 2.26 21.47
N THR A 3 -7.41 3.13 20.95
CA THR A 3 -8.21 2.87 19.76
C THR A 3 -7.25 2.62 18.61
N ASN A 4 -7.07 1.35 18.26
CA ASN A 4 -6.30 0.91 17.12
C ASN A 4 -7.11 1.27 15.85
N GLN A 5 -7.26 2.58 15.59
CA GLN A 5 -7.81 3.05 14.33
C GLN A 5 -6.87 2.52 13.25
N PRO A 6 -7.37 1.70 12.29
CA PRO A 6 -6.54 1.30 11.18
C PRO A 6 -6.08 2.59 10.50
N LYS A 7 -4.77 2.80 10.46
CA LYS A 7 -4.18 3.87 9.66
C LYS A 7 -4.83 3.75 8.27
N GLN A 8 -5.61 4.76 7.86
CA GLN A 8 -6.28 4.70 6.56
C GLN A 8 -5.27 4.83 5.40
N TYR A 9 -4.11 5.40 5.70
CA TYR A 9 -3.07 5.70 4.74
C TYR A 9 -1.73 5.18 5.24
N ALA A 10 -0.94 4.61 4.33
CA ALA A 10 0.43 4.19 4.56
C ALA A 10 1.35 4.81 3.50
N SER A 11 2.60 5.07 3.89
CA SER A 11 3.62 5.51 2.95
C SER A 11 4.10 4.34 2.08
N LEU A 12 4.73 4.62 0.93
CA LEU A 12 5.32 3.57 0.09
C LEU A 12 6.34 2.73 0.86
N ASP A 13 7.09 3.36 1.77
CA ASP A 13 8.05 2.72 2.66
C ASP A 13 7.38 1.73 3.64
N GLU A 14 6.25 2.11 4.23
CA GLU A 14 5.50 1.22 5.12
C GLU A 14 4.92 0.03 4.33
N ILE A 15 4.46 0.26 3.11
CA ILE A 15 3.88 -0.79 2.26
C ILE A 15 4.94 -1.77 1.78
N ARG A 16 6.11 -1.30 1.33
CA ARG A 16 7.21 -2.19 0.91
C ARG A 16 7.64 -3.10 2.07
N LEU A 17 7.66 -2.58 3.30
CA LEU A 17 8.00 -3.34 4.50
C LEU A 17 6.91 -4.35 4.86
N MET A 18 5.64 -3.95 4.80
CA MET A 18 4.51 -4.86 5.04
C MET A 18 4.46 -6.02 4.04
N LEU A 19 4.83 -5.76 2.79
CA LEU A 19 4.77 -6.72 1.70
C LEU A 19 6.06 -7.53 1.52
N GLY A 20 7.17 -7.06 2.08
CA GLY A 20 8.50 -7.65 1.84
C GLY A 20 8.98 -7.52 0.40
N VAL A 21 8.50 -6.51 -0.34
CA VAL A 21 8.86 -6.28 -1.76
C VAL A 21 9.71 -5.03 -1.93
N SER A 22 10.37 -4.91 -3.08
CA SER A 22 11.16 -3.72 -3.40
C SER A 22 10.28 -2.57 -3.88
N GLU A 23 10.73 -1.33 -3.67
CA GLU A 23 10.01 -0.12 -4.16
C GLU A 23 9.78 -0.16 -5.67
N ASN A 24 10.80 -0.60 -6.44
CA ASN A 24 10.67 -0.77 -7.88
C ASN A 24 9.56 -1.75 -8.26
N THR A 25 9.42 -2.85 -7.53
CA THR A 25 8.35 -3.82 -7.77
C THR A 25 6.98 -3.16 -7.66
N LEU A 26 6.77 -2.29 -6.67
CA LEU A 26 5.51 -1.55 -6.52
C LEU A 26 5.34 -0.47 -7.58
N ARG A 27 6.42 0.22 -7.94
CA ARG A 27 6.40 1.36 -8.86
C ARG A 27 6.15 0.95 -10.31
N TYR A 28 6.68 -0.20 -10.72
CA TYR A 28 6.54 -0.74 -12.08
C TYR A 28 5.33 -1.69 -12.22
N ASN A 29 4.64 -2.00 -11.13
CA ASN A 29 3.46 -2.85 -11.20
C ASN A 29 2.24 -2.02 -11.59
N GLU A 30 1.74 -2.24 -12.81
CA GLU A 30 0.58 -1.51 -13.37
C GLU A 30 -0.70 -1.73 -12.58
N THR A 31 -0.80 -2.84 -11.84
CA THR A 31 -1.97 -3.17 -11.02
C THR A 31 -1.91 -2.57 -9.62
N PHE A 32 -0.73 -2.08 -9.19
CA PHE A 32 -0.56 -1.53 -7.84
C PHE A 32 -1.34 -0.21 -7.68
N PRO A 33 -1.98 0.04 -6.51
CA PRO A 33 -2.78 1.24 -6.31
C PRO A 33 -2.00 2.53 -6.52
N LYS A 34 -2.66 3.52 -7.11
CA LYS A 34 -2.05 4.83 -7.35
C LYS A 34 -1.88 5.59 -6.04
N GLY A 35 -0.68 6.12 -5.82
CA GLY A 35 -0.37 6.94 -4.67
C GLY A 35 -1.08 8.29 -4.72
N ILE A 36 -1.64 8.70 -3.59
CA ILE A 36 -2.25 10.02 -3.38
C ILE A 36 -1.18 10.95 -2.86
N LYS A 37 -0.94 12.05 -3.56
CA LYS A 37 0.01 13.07 -3.13
C LYS A 37 -0.65 14.00 -2.11
N ILE A 38 -0.19 13.96 -0.86
CA ILE A 38 -0.61 14.88 0.21
C ILE A 38 0.59 15.78 0.54
N GLY A 39 0.54 17.00 0.01
CA GLY A 39 1.64 17.97 0.09
C GLY A 39 2.91 17.46 -0.59
N ARG A 40 3.96 17.21 0.19
CA ARG A 40 5.25 16.67 -0.30
C ARG A 40 5.36 15.15 -0.21
N ARG A 41 4.40 14.46 0.40
CA ARG A 41 4.44 13.02 0.61
C ARG A 41 3.45 12.32 -0.32
N VAL A 42 3.82 11.13 -0.76
CA VAL A 42 2.90 10.21 -1.46
C VAL A 42 2.46 9.16 -0.44
N VAL A 43 1.17 9.04 -0.25
CA VAL A 43 0.55 8.05 0.64
C VAL A 43 -0.44 7.21 -0.15
N TYR A 44 -0.73 6.02 0.33
CA TYR A 44 -1.57 5.04 -0.33
C TYR A 44 -2.65 4.61 0.64
N LYS A 45 -3.88 4.44 0.15
CA LYS A 45 -4.97 3.94 0.98
C LYS A 45 -4.72 2.47 1.30
N LEU A 46 -4.69 2.15 2.59
CA LEU A 46 -4.46 0.77 3.02
C LEU A 46 -5.57 -0.17 2.55
N THR A 47 -6.81 0.31 2.42
CA THR A 47 -7.92 -0.48 1.87
C THR A 47 -7.67 -0.90 0.42
N GLU A 48 -7.17 0.00 -0.44
CA GLU A 48 -6.86 -0.34 -1.84
C GLU A 48 -5.67 -1.28 -1.93
N VAL A 49 -4.65 -1.09 -1.08
CA VAL A 49 -3.48 -1.97 -1.01
C VAL A 49 -3.88 -3.37 -0.53
N ASN A 50 -4.76 -3.48 0.46
CA ASN A 50 -5.29 -4.76 0.92
C ASN A 50 -6.15 -5.45 -0.14
N GLN A 51 -7.03 -4.73 -0.83
CA GLN A 51 -7.80 -5.30 -1.94
C GLN A 51 -6.89 -5.81 -3.06
N TRP A 52 -5.85 -5.04 -3.41
CA TRP A 52 -4.85 -5.46 -4.38
C TRP A 52 -4.11 -6.72 -3.90
N LEU A 53 -3.73 -6.79 -2.62
CA LEU A 53 -3.11 -7.97 -2.04
C LEU A 53 -4.00 -9.20 -2.12
N GLU A 54 -5.28 -9.06 -1.78
CA GLU A 54 -6.24 -10.15 -1.85
C GLU A 54 -6.40 -10.63 -3.31
N SER A 55 -6.49 -9.71 -4.27
CA SER A 55 -6.54 -10.06 -5.69
C SER A 55 -5.27 -10.78 -6.18
N ASN A 56 -4.08 -10.36 -5.74
CA ASN A 56 -2.82 -11.01 -6.15
C ASN A 56 -2.56 -12.33 -5.41
N ARG A 57 -3.00 -12.46 -4.16
CA ARG A 57 -2.88 -13.69 -3.37
C ARG A 57 -3.79 -14.81 -3.90
N MET A 58 -4.94 -14.45 -4.45
CA MET A 58 -5.87 -15.38 -5.12
C MET A 58 -5.41 -15.81 -6.52
N ALA A 59 -4.37 -15.16 -7.06
CA ALA A 59 -3.82 -15.45 -8.38
C ALA A 59 -2.61 -16.42 -8.34
N GLN A 60 -2.26 -16.96 -7.17
CA GLN A 60 -1.24 -18.00 -7.01
C GLN A 60 -1.84 -19.40 -6.92
#